data_AF-A0A9P7EAG5-F1
#
_entry.id   AF-A0A9P7EAG5-F1
#
_cell.length_a   1.000
_cell.length_b   1.000
_cell.length_c   1.000
_cell.angle_alpha   90.00
_cell.angle_beta   90.00
_cell.angle_gamma   90.00
#
_symmetry.space_group_name_H-M   'P 1'
#
loop_
_entity.id
_entity.type
_entity.pdbx_description
1 polymer ?
#
loop_
_entity_poly.entity_id
_entity_poly.type
_entity_poly.pdbx_seq_one_letter_code
_entity_poly.pdbx_strand_id
1 'polypeptide(L)'
;MFFNSHRTTSLVVSLFGAVFNFVVAARLLGVWRSFKWEPESEWESSEYSISKDGVRLVWALLCAYFAVASTICFIGLAGIVRGKASFVRIYRDYIVGDFVFGTLFAAIGSYAAFRPTVRSNVCELLSRQPDILRDFIDLGLTLENCEPWFERGVFAFMVVLIIITVIRLHFVLALSSYYSILIRHQDFRLPSHTPHYSCASVAEGDLERIYILPVRSVAGKASCTSDLDLPFVDAPVYAPVPLTHVSSQVAEELLANATEAWVSRSPPARPVRWRSPSPARCQSADPHSGSGQTADLISLENEKA
;
A
#
# COMPACT_ATOMS: atom_id res chain seq x y z
N MET A 1 -14.78 -9.46 4.84
CA MET A 1 -15.24 -8.26 4.10
C MET A 1 -14.23 -7.11 4.07
N PHE A 2 -13.34 -6.96 5.05
CA PHE A 2 -12.33 -5.88 5.14
C PHE A 2 -11.30 -5.81 4.00
N PHE A 3 -11.04 -6.92 3.29
CA PHE A 3 -10.01 -7.00 2.25
C PHE A 3 -10.28 -6.10 1.03
N ASN A 4 -11.55 -5.86 0.70
CA ASN A 4 -11.91 -5.01 -0.45
C ASN A 4 -11.74 -3.52 -0.15
N SER A 5 -11.87 -3.11 1.12
CA SER A 5 -11.75 -1.70 1.51
C SER A 5 -10.30 -1.22 1.39
N HIS A 6 -9.33 -1.97 1.89
CA HIS A 6 -7.92 -1.57 1.78
C HIS A 6 -7.43 -1.51 0.34
N ARG A 7 -7.90 -2.44 -0.51
CA ARG A 7 -7.55 -2.46 -1.93
C ARG A 7 -8.13 -1.26 -2.69
N THR A 8 -9.37 -0.89 -2.41
CA THR A 8 -10.01 0.29 -3.03
C THR A 8 -9.38 1.59 -2.56
N THR A 9 -9.10 1.74 -1.26
CA THR A 9 -8.38 2.92 -0.74
C THR A 9 -7.00 3.06 -1.39
N SER A 10 -6.22 1.98 -1.49
CA SER A 10 -4.91 1.99 -2.14
C SER A 10 -4.98 2.34 -3.63
N LEU A 11 -5.99 1.83 -4.35
CA LEU A 11 -6.23 2.15 -5.76
C LEU A 11 -6.61 3.62 -5.96
N VAL A 12 -7.54 4.15 -5.16
CA VAL A 12 -7.98 5.55 -5.26
C VAL A 12 -6.81 6.49 -4.97
N VAL A 13 -6.02 6.19 -3.94
CA VAL A 13 -4.84 6.98 -3.59
C VAL A 13 -3.78 6.92 -4.70
N SER A 14 -3.49 5.73 -5.23
CA SER A 14 -2.51 5.58 -6.32
C SER A 14 -2.96 6.28 -7.59
N LEU A 15 -4.26 6.21 -7.92
CA LEU A 15 -4.85 6.92 -9.05
C LEU A 15 -4.78 8.44 -8.86
N PHE A 16 -5.13 8.94 -7.67
CA PHE A 16 -5.03 10.36 -7.35
C PHE A 16 -3.59 10.86 -7.46
N GLY A 17 -2.63 10.11 -6.92
CA GLY A 17 -1.21 10.40 -7.06
C GLY A 17 -0.74 10.41 -8.52
N ALA A 18 -1.18 9.45 -9.34
CA ALA A 18 -0.84 9.41 -10.76
C ALA A 18 -1.40 10.63 -11.53
N VAL A 19 -2.69 10.93 -11.33
CA VAL A 19 -3.36 12.06 -11.99
C VAL A 19 -2.73 13.38 -11.56
N PHE A 20 -2.48 13.57 -10.27
CA PHE A 20 -1.86 14.78 -9.76
C PHE A 20 -0.46 15.00 -10.34
N ASN A 21 0.42 13.99 -10.30
CA ASN A 21 1.75 14.08 -10.88
C ASN A 21 1.72 14.33 -12.40
N PHE A 22 0.79 13.70 -13.11
CA PHE A 22 0.61 13.92 -14.55
C PHE A 22 0.15 15.34 -14.88
N VAL A 23 -0.82 15.87 -14.13
CA VAL A 23 -1.30 17.25 -14.30
C VAL A 23 -0.17 18.24 -14.03
N VAL A 24 0.62 18.04 -12.98
CA VAL A 24 1.80 18.87 -12.68
C VAL A 24 2.81 18.80 -13.82
N ALA A 25 3.13 17.60 -14.32
CA ALA A 25 4.03 17.43 -15.47
C ALA A 25 3.52 18.17 -16.72
N ALA A 26 2.25 18.02 -17.05
CA ALA A 26 1.63 18.65 -18.20
C ALA A 26 1.62 20.19 -18.08
N ARG A 27 1.36 20.72 -16.88
CA ARG A 27 1.42 22.15 -16.60
C ARG A 27 2.84 22.69 -16.70
N LEU A 28 3.82 22.00 -16.14
CA LEU A 28 5.23 22.38 -16.25
C LEU A 28 5.71 22.39 -17.71
N LEU A 29 5.30 21.40 -18.50
CA LEU A 29 5.59 21.36 -19.93
C LEU A 29 4.87 22.47 -20.71
N GLY A 30 3.63 22.79 -20.32
CA GLY A 30 2.89 23.91 -20.89
C GLY A 30 3.58 25.24 -20.63
N VAL A 31 3.97 25.48 -19.38
CA VAL A 31 4.72 26.68 -18.95
C VAL A 31 6.07 26.74 -19.64
N TRP A 32 6.79 25.61 -19.74
CA TRP A 32 8.06 25.53 -20.47
C TRP A 32 7.92 25.94 -21.93
N ARG A 33 6.82 25.55 -22.58
CA ARG A 33 6.54 25.96 -23.97
C ARG A 33 6.08 27.42 -24.09
N SER A 34 5.43 27.97 -23.07
CA SER A 34 4.99 29.38 -23.09
C SER A 34 6.14 30.35 -22.83
N PHE A 35 7.20 29.91 -22.14
CA PHE A 35 8.48 30.60 -22.20
C PHE A 35 9.01 30.48 -23.63
N LYS A 36 8.58 31.41 -24.49
CA LYS A 36 9.32 31.73 -25.71
C LYS A 36 10.70 32.15 -25.25
N TRP A 37 11.63 31.19 -25.25
CA TRP A 37 13.04 31.44 -25.08
C TRP A 37 13.44 32.29 -26.29
N GLU A 38 13.29 33.60 -26.18
CA GLU A 38 13.71 34.50 -27.24
C GLU A 38 15.20 34.21 -27.52
N PRO A 39 15.55 33.97 -28.79
CA PRO A 39 16.93 33.75 -29.18
C PRO A 39 17.71 35.00 -28.75
N GLU A 40 18.79 34.76 -28.02
CA GLU A 40 19.60 35.80 -27.40
C GLU A 40 19.98 36.83 -28.46
N SER A 41 19.68 38.10 -28.17
CA SER A 41 20.29 39.18 -28.92
C SER A 41 21.80 39.04 -28.75
N GLU A 42 22.47 38.81 -29.87
CA GLU A 42 23.91 38.63 -30.13
C GLU A 42 24.89 39.58 -29.40
N TRP A 43 24.39 40.53 -28.60
CA TRP A 43 25.15 41.57 -27.92
C TRP A 43 25.14 41.49 -26.39
N GLU A 44 24.38 40.58 -25.77
CA GLU A 44 24.44 40.38 -24.31
C GLU A 44 25.58 39.43 -23.92
N SER A 45 26.69 40.06 -23.50
CA SER A 45 27.81 39.56 -22.69
C SER A 45 27.74 38.10 -22.17
N SER A 46 28.82 37.36 -22.41
CA SER A 46 29.06 35.96 -22.05
C SER A 46 28.90 35.60 -20.56
N GLU A 47 28.87 36.59 -19.66
CA GLU A 47 28.81 36.37 -18.20
C GLU A 47 27.40 35.95 -17.72
N TYR A 48 26.34 36.26 -18.47
CA TYR A 48 24.95 35.92 -18.10
C TYR A 48 24.48 34.54 -18.60
N SER A 49 25.30 33.86 -19.42
CA SER A 49 24.95 32.57 -20.06
C SER A 49 24.78 31.42 -19.04
N ILE A 50 25.64 31.36 -18.02
CA ILE A 50 25.67 30.26 -17.03
C ILE A 50 24.38 30.19 -16.19
N SER A 51 23.80 31.34 -15.84
CA SER A 51 22.56 31.42 -15.04
C SER A 51 21.36 30.85 -15.80
N LYS A 52 21.24 31.18 -17.09
CA LYS A 52 20.11 30.78 -17.94
C LYS A 52 20.13 29.28 -18.23
N ASP A 53 21.31 28.72 -18.46
CA ASP A 53 21.48 27.28 -18.63
C ASP A 53 21.15 26.50 -17.36
N GLY A 54 21.44 27.07 -16.19
CA GLY A 54 21.04 26.51 -14.90
C GLY A 54 19.52 26.38 -14.76
N VAL A 55 18.76 27.45 -15.05
CA VAL A 55 17.29 27.42 -14.97
C VAL A 55 16.72 26.40 -15.94
N ARG A 56 17.24 26.33 -17.17
CA ARG A 56 16.83 25.34 -18.18
C ARG A 56 17.08 23.91 -17.72
N LEU A 57 18.26 23.65 -17.15
CA LEU A 57 18.63 22.34 -16.64
C LEU A 57 17.75 21.93 -15.47
N VAL A 58 17.50 22.83 -14.51
CA VAL A 58 16.59 22.57 -13.38
C VAL A 58 15.18 22.25 -13.87
N TRP A 59 14.67 23.00 -14.85
CA TRP A 59 13.34 22.74 -15.39
C TRP A 59 13.24 21.41 -16.14
N ALA A 60 14.26 21.09 -16.96
CA ALA A 60 14.33 19.81 -17.66
C ALA A 60 14.40 18.64 -16.68
N LEU A 61 15.21 18.77 -15.63
CA LEU A 61 15.32 17.76 -14.56
C LEU A 61 13.99 17.58 -13.82
N LEU A 62 13.30 18.68 -13.52
CA LEU A 62 11.98 18.65 -12.88
C LEU A 62 10.94 17.95 -13.77
N CYS A 63 10.93 18.25 -15.06
CA CYS A 63 10.05 17.59 -16.03
C CYS A 63 10.35 16.08 -16.14
N ALA A 64 11.63 15.71 -16.22
CA ALA A 64 12.05 14.31 -16.24
C ALA A 64 11.64 13.58 -14.96
N TYR A 65 11.82 14.20 -13.79
CA TYR A 65 11.40 13.66 -12.50
C TYR A 65 9.89 13.38 -12.46
N PHE A 66 9.04 14.34 -12.84
CA PHE A 66 7.60 14.12 -12.84
C PHE A 66 7.14 13.10 -13.90
N ALA A 67 7.83 13.02 -15.05
CA ALA A 67 7.56 12.00 -16.05
C ALA A 67 7.87 10.59 -15.52
N VAL A 68 9.03 10.41 -14.88
CA VAL A 68 9.42 9.15 -14.22
C VAL A 68 8.48 8.82 -13.07
N ALA A 69 8.08 9.80 -12.27
CA ALA A 69 7.10 9.61 -11.20
C ALA A 69 5.76 9.10 -11.73
N SER A 70 5.28 9.70 -12.83
CA SER A 70 4.06 9.30 -13.51
C SER A 70 4.15 7.85 -14.02
N THR A 71 5.24 7.47 -14.71
CA THR A 71 5.41 6.10 -15.22
C THR A 71 5.44 5.07 -14.09
N ILE A 72 6.13 5.37 -12.99
CA ILE A 72 6.18 4.46 -11.83
C ILE A 72 4.81 4.36 -11.14
N CYS A 73 4.03 5.44 -11.07
CA CYS A 73 2.64 5.38 -10.59
C CYS A 73 1.76 4.47 -11.47
N PHE A 74 1.89 4.53 -12.79
CA PHE A 74 1.19 3.61 -13.69
C PHE A 74 1.61 2.15 -13.49
N ILE A 75 2.92 1.90 -13.30
CA ILE A 75 3.45 0.57 -13.00
C ILE A 75 2.89 0.05 -11.66
N GLY A 76 2.84 0.89 -10.63
CA GLY A 76 2.24 0.58 -9.34
C GLY A 76 0.76 0.21 -9.45
N LEU A 77 -0.02 1.02 -10.17
CA LEU A 77 -1.43 0.78 -10.42
C LEU A 77 -1.65 -0.54 -11.18
N ALA A 78 -0.87 -0.80 -12.23
CA ALA A 78 -0.89 -2.06 -12.96
C ALA A 78 -0.54 -3.26 -12.06
N GLY A 79 0.40 -3.09 -11.13
CA GLY A 79 0.76 -4.07 -10.11
C GLY A 79 -0.38 -4.42 -9.17
N ILE A 80 -1.11 -3.41 -8.68
CA ILE A 80 -2.26 -3.58 -7.77
C ILE A 80 -3.45 -4.23 -8.49
N VAL A 81 -3.71 -3.84 -9.74
CA VAL A 81 -4.77 -4.43 -10.57
C VAL A 81 -4.47 -5.90 -10.86
N ARG A 82 -3.23 -6.22 -11.26
CA ARG A 82 -2.79 -7.58 -11.58
C ARG A 82 -2.47 -8.45 -10.37
N GLY A 83 -2.44 -7.88 -9.16
CA GLY A 83 -2.13 -8.61 -7.93
C GLY A 83 -0.71 -9.19 -7.87
N LYS A 84 0.23 -8.63 -8.64
CA LYS A 84 1.62 -9.11 -8.73
C LYS A 84 2.49 -8.38 -7.71
N ALA A 85 2.92 -9.08 -6.66
CA ALA A 85 3.69 -8.51 -5.54
C ALA A 85 5.02 -7.84 -5.95
N SER A 86 5.67 -8.32 -7.02
CA SER A 86 6.92 -7.73 -7.54
C SER A 86 6.74 -6.25 -7.96
N PHE A 87 5.66 -5.93 -8.68
CA PHE A 87 5.38 -4.55 -9.09
C PHE A 87 5.03 -3.65 -7.90
N VAL A 88 4.33 -4.20 -6.90
CA VAL A 88 3.98 -3.46 -5.67
C VAL A 88 5.24 -3.16 -4.86
N ARG A 89 6.23 -4.07 -4.82
CA ARG A 89 7.51 -3.85 -4.15
C ARG A 89 8.29 -2.70 -4.77
N ILE A 90 8.44 -2.70 -6.10
CA ILE A 90 9.13 -1.62 -6.82
C ILE A 90 8.45 -0.28 -6.56
N TYR A 91 7.10 -0.25 -6.63
CA TYR A 91 6.33 0.97 -6.37
C TYR A 91 6.49 1.48 -4.93
N ARG A 92 6.50 0.57 -3.95
CA ARG A 92 6.75 0.91 -2.53
C ARG A 92 8.13 1.51 -2.34
N ASP A 93 9.16 0.85 -2.84
CA ASP A 93 10.55 1.29 -2.66
C ASP A 93 10.78 2.65 -3.34
N TYR A 94 10.14 2.87 -4.50
CA TYR A 94 10.11 4.17 -5.16
C TYR A 94 9.42 5.26 -4.31
N ILE A 95 8.22 5.00 -3.79
CA ILE A 95 7.48 5.98 -2.96
C ILE A 95 8.26 6.35 -1.70
N VAL A 96 8.93 5.38 -1.07
CA VAL A 96 9.80 5.65 0.09
C VAL A 96 10.95 6.56 -0.32
N GLY A 97 11.62 6.26 -1.44
CA GLY A 97 12.69 7.09 -1.98
C GLY A 97 12.21 8.52 -2.32
N ASP A 98 11.05 8.63 -2.96
CA ASP A 98 10.43 9.90 -3.32
C ASP A 98 10.10 10.75 -2.09
N PHE A 99 9.58 10.10 -1.05
CA PHE A 99 9.30 10.74 0.23
C PHE A 99 10.57 11.27 0.89
N VAL A 100 11.64 10.47 0.97
CA VAL A 100 12.93 10.89 1.55
C VAL A 100 13.55 12.03 0.75
N PHE A 101 13.56 11.91 -0.58
CA PHE A 101 14.10 12.95 -1.45
C PHE A 101 13.30 14.25 -1.35
N GLY A 102 11.97 14.16 -1.42
CA GLY A 102 11.08 15.32 -1.33
C GLY A 102 11.16 16.01 0.04
N THR A 103 11.23 15.26 1.13
CA THR A 103 11.38 15.83 2.49
C THR A 103 12.75 16.48 2.69
N LEU A 104 13.83 15.88 2.17
CA LEU A 104 15.16 16.48 2.20
C LEU A 104 15.20 17.78 1.39
N PHE A 105 14.67 17.79 0.17
CA PHE A 105 14.62 18.98 -0.66
C PHE A 105 13.76 20.08 -0.04
N ALA A 106 12.62 19.71 0.56
CA ALA A 106 11.80 20.64 1.33
C ALA A 106 12.62 21.24 2.48
N ALA A 107 13.27 20.43 3.31
CA ALA A 107 14.07 20.91 4.45
C ALA A 107 15.22 21.84 4.02
N ILE A 108 15.93 21.52 2.93
CA ILE A 108 16.98 22.38 2.38
C ILE A 108 16.38 23.69 1.86
N GLY A 109 15.25 23.63 1.13
CA GLY A 109 14.55 24.80 0.63
C GLY A 109 14.05 25.71 1.74
N SER A 110 13.46 25.13 2.79
CA SER A 110 13.08 25.83 4.02
C SER A 110 14.27 26.54 4.64
N TYR A 111 15.36 25.81 4.85
CA TYR A 111 16.57 26.35 5.45
C TYR A 111 17.16 27.50 4.62
N ALA A 112 17.20 27.35 3.29
CA ALA A 112 17.65 28.40 2.38
C ALA A 112 16.74 29.62 2.42
N ALA A 113 15.42 29.44 2.46
CA ALA A 113 14.45 30.53 2.50
C ALA A 113 14.53 31.39 3.78
N PHE A 114 14.93 30.79 4.91
CA PHE A 114 15.16 31.51 6.16
C PHE A 114 16.50 32.27 6.23
N ARG A 115 17.39 32.12 5.23
CA ARG A 115 18.64 32.89 5.23
C ARG A 115 18.36 34.35 4.84
N PRO A 116 18.82 35.33 5.63
CA PRO A 116 18.56 36.74 5.36
C PRO A 116 19.12 37.19 4.00
N THR A 117 20.25 36.62 3.58
CA THR A 117 20.87 36.89 2.26
C THR A 117 19.98 36.50 1.09
N VAL A 118 19.22 35.41 1.21
CA VAL A 118 18.30 34.98 0.14
C VAL A 118 17.12 35.92 0.06
N ARG A 119 16.59 36.36 1.20
CA ARG A 119 15.46 37.30 1.27
C ARG A 119 15.81 38.64 0.63
N SER A 120 16.96 39.22 0.99
CA SER A 120 17.42 40.49 0.40
C SER A 120 17.64 40.36 -1.10
N ASN A 121 18.26 39.27 -1.55
CA ASN A 121 18.51 39.04 -2.98
C ASN A 121 17.21 38.87 -3.78
N VAL A 122 16.20 38.19 -3.21
CA VAL A 122 14.89 38.03 -3.86
C VAL A 122 14.17 39.37 -3.97
N CYS A 123 14.17 40.20 -2.91
CA CYS A 123 13.57 41.53 -2.97
C CYS A 123 14.31 42.44 -3.96
N GLU A 124 15.64 42.35 -4.04
CA GLU A 124 16.42 43.07 -5.05
C GLU A 124 16.07 42.62 -6.47
N LEU A 125 16.01 41.30 -6.74
CA LEU A 125 15.62 40.78 -8.05
C LEU A 125 14.20 41.22 -8.42
N LEU A 126 13.27 41.14 -7.48
CA LEU A 126 11.88 41.50 -7.71
C LEU A 126 11.71 42.99 -8.01
N SER A 127 12.53 43.84 -7.39
CA SER A 127 12.57 45.27 -7.70
C SER A 127 13.03 45.58 -9.12
N ARG A 128 13.85 44.69 -9.72
CA ARG A 128 14.33 44.83 -11.11
C ARG A 128 13.31 44.37 -12.15
N GLN A 129 12.25 43.65 -11.75
CA GLN A 129 11.18 43.17 -12.63
C GLN A 129 9.83 43.80 -12.28
N PRO A 130 9.56 45.03 -12.75
CA PRO A 130 8.37 45.78 -12.40
C PRO A 130 7.07 45.11 -12.89
N ASP A 131 7.14 44.32 -13.97
CA ASP A 131 5.97 43.61 -14.51
C ASP A 131 5.46 42.54 -13.53
N ILE A 132 6.37 41.78 -12.93
CA ILE A 132 6.04 40.75 -11.94
C ILE A 132 5.57 41.41 -10.63
N LEU A 133 6.25 42.50 -10.23
CA LEU A 133 5.86 43.26 -9.04
C LEU A 133 4.42 43.77 -9.15
N ARG A 134 3.96 44.12 -10.35
CA ARG A 134 2.60 44.63 -10.58
C ARG A 134 1.52 43.62 -10.18
N ASP A 135 1.70 42.35 -10.51
CA ASP A 135 0.77 41.28 -10.13
C ASP A 135 0.79 41.02 -8.61
N PHE A 136 1.93 41.24 -7.95
CA PHE A 136 2.06 41.07 -6.50
C PHE A 136 1.63 42.29 -5.67
N ILE A 137 1.61 43.49 -6.25
CA ILE A 137 1.09 44.68 -5.58
C ILE A 137 -0.38 44.49 -5.21
N ASP A 138 -1.17 43.83 -6.06
CA ASP A 138 -2.56 43.48 -5.77
C ASP A 138 -2.70 42.48 -4.61
N LEU A 139 -1.65 41.70 -4.34
CA LEU A 139 -1.53 40.79 -3.19
C LEU A 139 -0.96 41.49 -1.93
N GLY A 140 -0.82 42.83 -1.97
CA GLY A 140 -0.34 43.65 -0.85
C GLY A 140 1.18 43.71 -0.71
N LEU A 141 1.93 43.33 -1.76
CA LEU A 141 3.38 43.47 -1.77
C LEU A 141 3.77 44.92 -2.10
N THR A 142 4.44 45.59 -1.17
CA THR A 142 5.11 46.88 -1.42
C THR A 142 6.61 46.72 -1.23
N LEU A 143 7.41 47.58 -1.87
CA LEU A 143 8.88 47.51 -1.78
C LEU A 143 9.36 47.61 -0.31
N GLU A 144 8.68 48.45 0.49
CA GLU A 144 8.95 48.64 1.91
C GLU A 144 8.54 47.44 2.77
N ASN A 145 7.55 46.68 2.35
CA ASN A 145 7.03 45.51 3.05
C ASN A 145 7.48 44.19 2.41
N CYS A 146 8.47 44.21 1.50
CA CYS A 146 8.88 43.02 0.75
C CYS A 146 9.41 41.92 1.68
N GLU A 147 10.29 42.27 2.63
CA GLU A 147 10.89 41.28 3.53
C GLU A 147 9.86 40.65 4.50
N PRO A 148 9.00 41.41 5.21
CA PRO A 148 7.96 40.81 6.05
C PRO A 148 6.91 40.03 5.26
N TRP A 149 6.55 40.50 4.05
CA TRP A 149 5.63 39.77 3.19
C TRP A 149 6.23 38.44 2.74
N PHE A 150 7.50 38.43 2.33
CA PHE A 150 8.22 37.22 1.95
C PHE A 150 8.32 36.25 3.13
N GLU A 151 8.64 36.74 4.33
CA GLU A 151 8.69 35.93 5.55
C GLU A 151 7.35 35.25 5.85
N ARG A 152 6.24 35.98 5.75
CA ARG A 152 4.89 35.41 5.91
C ARG A 152 4.56 34.41 4.82
N GLY A 153 4.93 34.70 3.58
CA GLY A 153 4.76 33.80 2.43
C GLY A 153 5.52 32.49 2.62
N VAL A 154 6.78 32.56 3.04
CA VAL A 154 7.61 31.38 3.37
C VAL A 154 6.98 30.60 4.51
N PHE A 155 6.52 31.26 5.59
CA PHE A 155 5.88 30.57 6.70
C PHE A 155 4.59 29.84 6.27
N ALA A 156 3.73 30.49 5.49
CA ALA A 156 2.53 29.87 4.94
C ALA A 156 2.89 28.66 4.04
N PHE A 157 3.89 28.81 3.18
CA PHE A 157 4.39 27.74 2.32
C PHE A 157 4.95 26.57 3.14
N MET A 158 5.65 26.83 4.24
CA MET A 158 6.15 25.81 5.17
C MET A 158 5.03 24.99 5.78
N VAL A 159 3.95 25.63 6.24
CA VAL A 159 2.78 24.93 6.78
C VAL A 159 2.17 24.01 5.72
N VAL A 160 2.03 24.49 4.47
CA VAL A 160 1.52 23.68 3.36
C VAL A 160 2.44 22.48 3.07
N LEU A 161 3.77 22.68 3.05
CA LEU A 161 4.73 21.58 2.85
C LEU A 161 4.66 20.52 3.96
N ILE A 162 4.45 20.93 5.20
CA ILE A 162 4.28 20.00 6.33
C ILE A 162 3.02 19.16 6.12
N ILE A 163 1.89 19.78 5.76
CA ILE A 163 0.63 19.07 5.46
C ILE A 163 0.84 18.06 4.34
N ILE A 164 1.49 18.46 3.24
CA ILE A 164 1.79 17.57 2.10
C ILE A 164 2.69 16.41 2.55
N THR A 165 3.71 16.68 3.36
CA THR A 165 4.60 15.65 3.93
C THR A 165 3.82 14.64 4.76
N VAL A 166 2.92 15.09 5.63
CA VAL A 166 2.09 14.21 6.46
C VAL A 166 1.18 13.34 5.60
N ILE A 167 0.56 13.90 4.57
CA ILE A 167 -0.27 13.17 3.61
C ILE A 167 0.56 12.10 2.88
N ARG A 168 1.75 12.46 2.37
CA ARG A 168 2.66 11.52 1.71
C ARG A 168 3.12 10.40 2.65
N LEU A 169 3.44 10.74 3.90
CA LEU A 169 3.83 9.77 4.93
C LEU A 169 2.70 8.77 5.21
N HIS A 170 1.47 9.25 5.34
CA HIS A 170 0.30 8.37 5.51
C HIS A 170 0.17 7.39 4.34
N PHE A 171 0.41 7.83 3.11
CA PHE A 171 0.39 6.95 1.94
C PHE A 171 1.51 5.92 1.95
N VAL A 172 2.74 6.32 2.31
CA VAL A 172 3.88 5.40 2.45
C VAL A 172 3.56 4.31 3.47
N LEU A 173 3.02 4.69 4.63
CA LEU A 173 2.66 3.77 5.71
C LEU A 173 1.52 2.84 5.30
N ALA A 174 0.46 3.36 4.68
CA ALA A 174 -0.67 2.57 4.20
C ALA A 174 -0.24 1.53 3.15
N LEU A 175 0.61 1.93 2.19
CA LEU A 175 1.14 1.03 1.17
C LEU A 175 2.07 -0.02 1.77
N SER A 176 2.91 0.37 2.72
CA SER A 176 3.82 -0.55 3.42
C SER A 176 3.04 -1.60 4.22
N SER A 177 2.00 -1.18 4.95
CA SER A 177 1.11 -2.10 5.67
C SER A 177 0.41 -3.08 4.72
N TYR A 178 -0.16 -2.57 3.62
CA TYR A 178 -0.79 -3.40 2.60
C TYR A 178 0.19 -4.42 1.99
N TYR A 179 1.43 -4.00 1.71
CA TYR A 179 2.46 -4.88 1.19
C TYR A 179 2.85 -5.97 2.19
N SER A 180 3.00 -5.64 3.47
CA SER A 180 3.26 -6.63 4.54
C SER A 180 2.16 -7.68 4.63
N ILE A 181 0.89 -7.28 4.52
CA ILE A 181 -0.26 -8.20 4.47
C ILE A 181 -0.18 -9.10 3.22
N LEU A 182 0.16 -8.51 2.06
CA LEU A 182 0.26 -9.24 0.80
C LEU A 182 1.35 -10.32 0.84
N ILE A 183 2.54 -9.99 1.37
CA ILE A 183 3.63 -10.98 1.56
C ILE A 183 3.18 -12.10 2.49
N ARG A 184 2.61 -11.75 3.66
CA ARG A 184 2.20 -12.74 4.66
C ARG A 184 1.19 -13.74 4.09
N HIS A 185 0.32 -13.31 3.18
CA HIS A 185 -0.61 -14.20 2.47
C HIS A 185 0.03 -15.00 1.34
N GLN A 186 1.09 -14.52 0.71
CA GLN A 186 1.86 -15.30 -0.27
C GLN A 186 2.64 -16.42 0.41
N ASP A 187 3.28 -16.14 1.55
CA ASP A 187 4.00 -17.16 2.33
C ASP A 187 3.05 -18.25 2.84
N PHE A 188 1.82 -17.89 3.23
CA PHE A 188 0.77 -18.85 3.59
C PHE A 188 0.18 -19.63 2.41
N ARG A 189 0.42 -19.18 1.16
CA ARG A 189 -0.07 -19.82 -0.07
C ARG A 189 1.01 -20.57 -0.84
N LEU A 190 2.28 -20.53 -0.41
CA LEU A 190 3.23 -21.54 -0.86
C LEU A 190 2.84 -22.86 -0.21
N PRO A 191 2.43 -23.87 -0.99
CA PRO A 191 2.35 -25.22 -0.47
C PRO A 191 3.76 -25.61 -0.07
N SER A 192 3.91 -26.06 1.17
CA SER A 192 4.90 -27.05 1.57
C SER A 192 5.30 -27.90 0.36
N HIS A 193 6.58 -27.78 -0.02
CA HIS A 193 7.20 -28.68 -0.98
C HIS A 193 6.81 -30.12 -0.64
N THR A 194 6.14 -30.75 -1.59
CA THR A 194 5.97 -32.20 -1.69
C THR A 194 7.28 -32.93 -1.39
N PRO A 195 7.32 -33.90 -0.47
CA PRO A 195 8.03 -35.13 -0.72
C PRO A 195 7.07 -36.09 -1.43
N HIS A 196 7.45 -36.47 -2.65
CA HIS A 196 7.24 -37.79 -3.28
C HIS A 196 5.98 -38.62 -2.93
N TYR A 197 5.24 -38.96 -4.01
CA TYR A 197 4.58 -40.24 -4.26
C TYR A 197 3.92 -40.96 -3.06
N SER A 198 2.59 -40.98 -3.04
CA SER A 198 1.78 -42.21 -2.97
C SER A 198 0.29 -41.88 -3.14
N CYS A 199 -0.35 -42.57 -4.07
CA CYS A 199 -1.80 -42.73 -4.11
C CYS A 199 -2.30 -43.20 -2.74
N ALA A 200 -3.23 -42.48 -2.11
CA ALA A 200 -4.18 -43.09 -1.20
C ALA A 200 -5.45 -42.23 -1.15
N SER A 201 -6.54 -42.87 -1.57
CA SER A 201 -7.95 -42.62 -1.28
C SER A 201 -8.33 -41.37 -0.47
N VAL A 202 -9.28 -40.64 -1.05
CA VAL A 202 -10.32 -39.87 -0.36
C VAL A 202 -10.80 -40.67 0.85
N ALA A 203 -10.41 -40.24 2.05
CA ALA A 203 -10.98 -40.71 3.30
C ALA A 203 -11.42 -39.48 4.11
N GLU A 204 -12.63 -39.61 4.60
CA GLU A 204 -13.39 -38.76 5.48
C GLU A 204 -12.57 -38.30 6.70
N GLY A 205 -12.46 -36.98 6.92
CA GLY A 205 -11.87 -36.40 8.13
C GLY A 205 -10.35 -36.22 8.10
N ASP A 206 -9.86 -35.27 7.30
CA ASP A 206 -8.43 -34.93 7.23
C ASP A 206 -8.01 -34.14 8.49
N LEU A 207 -7.74 -34.88 9.56
CA LEU A 207 -7.17 -34.38 10.80
C LEU A 207 -5.66 -34.21 10.60
N GLU A 208 -5.19 -32.96 10.66
CA GLU A 208 -3.75 -32.69 10.62
C GLU A 208 -3.18 -32.76 12.04
N ARG A 209 -2.10 -33.53 12.20
CA ARG A 209 -1.35 -33.61 13.46
C ARG A 209 -0.51 -32.35 13.62
N ILE A 210 -0.72 -31.62 14.70
CA ILE A 210 0.09 -30.46 15.10
C ILE A 210 0.78 -30.76 16.43
N TYR A 211 1.93 -30.12 16.64
CA TYR A 211 2.69 -30.19 17.88
C TYR A 211 2.60 -28.85 18.59
N ILE A 212 1.94 -28.82 19.74
CA ILE A 212 1.80 -27.65 20.59
C ILE A 212 3.00 -27.62 21.54
N LEU A 213 3.84 -26.60 21.40
CA LEU A 213 4.97 -26.41 22.29
C LEU A 213 4.48 -25.88 23.64
N PRO A 214 5.00 -26.40 24.77
CA PRO A 214 4.65 -25.88 26.08
C PRO A 214 5.08 -24.41 26.17
N VAL A 215 4.19 -23.57 26.70
CA VAL A 215 4.55 -22.19 27.07
C VAL A 215 5.69 -22.31 28.06
N ARG A 216 6.88 -21.80 27.73
CA ARG A 216 7.95 -21.63 28.72
C ARG A 216 7.35 -20.76 29.81
N SER A 217 6.92 -21.37 30.92
CA SER A 217 6.54 -20.62 32.11
C SER A 217 7.79 -19.88 32.50
N VAL A 218 7.84 -18.58 32.21
CA VAL A 218 8.84 -17.71 32.80
C VAL A 218 8.45 -17.68 34.27
N ALA A 219 8.98 -18.63 35.04
CA ALA A 219 8.94 -18.63 36.49
C ALA A 219 9.83 -17.48 36.96
N GLY A 220 9.34 -16.26 36.74
CA GLY A 220 9.94 -15.00 37.11
C GLY A 220 8.83 -14.15 37.68
N LYS A 221 8.70 -14.20 39.01
CA LYS A 221 7.84 -13.36 39.84
C LYS A 221 7.77 -11.92 39.28
N ALA A 222 6.63 -11.55 38.73
CA ALA A 222 6.19 -10.16 38.69
C ALA A 222 4.77 -10.13 39.26
N SER A 223 4.71 -9.86 40.56
CA SER A 223 3.49 -9.46 41.25
C SER A 223 3.03 -8.14 40.65
N CYS A 224 2.04 -8.19 39.75
CA CYS A 224 1.27 -7.03 39.37
C CYS A 224 -0.17 -7.27 39.79
N THR A 225 -0.46 -6.94 41.05
CA THR A 225 -1.80 -6.62 41.52
C THR A 225 -2.31 -5.43 40.72
N SER A 226 -3.33 -5.61 39.90
CA SER A 226 -4.24 -4.54 39.48
C SER A 226 -5.56 -5.17 39.07
N ASP A 227 -6.52 -5.06 39.99
CA ASP A 227 -7.95 -5.23 39.79
C ASP A 227 -8.42 -4.37 38.60
N LEU A 228 -8.64 -5.00 37.45
CA LEU A 228 -9.54 -4.51 36.42
C LEU A 228 -10.11 -5.74 35.69
N ASP A 229 -11.20 -6.26 36.24
CA ASP A 229 -12.07 -7.27 35.63
C ASP A 229 -12.63 -6.73 34.30
N LEU A 230 -11.91 -6.95 33.21
CA LEU A 230 -12.48 -7.03 31.87
C LEU A 230 -12.40 -8.50 31.44
N PRO A 231 -13.49 -9.10 30.93
CA PRO A 231 -13.48 -10.47 30.44
C PRO A 231 -12.79 -10.49 29.06
N PHE A 232 -11.48 -10.25 29.05
CA PHE A 232 -10.67 -10.60 27.90
C PHE A 232 -10.50 -12.12 27.96
N VAL A 233 -11.23 -12.83 27.11
CA VAL A 233 -10.97 -14.25 26.86
C VAL A 233 -9.55 -14.31 26.31
N ASP A 234 -8.59 -14.63 27.18
CA ASP A 234 -7.20 -14.95 26.82
C ASP A 234 -7.23 -16.24 25.99
N ALA A 235 -7.62 -16.12 24.73
CA ALA A 235 -7.49 -17.17 23.75
C ALA A 235 -6.00 -17.25 23.38
N PRO A 236 -5.29 -18.36 23.69
CA PRO A 236 -3.89 -18.49 23.33
C PRO A 236 -3.74 -18.41 21.81
N VAL A 237 -2.94 -17.45 21.33
CA VAL A 237 -2.64 -17.29 19.90
C VAL A 237 -1.41 -18.14 19.57
N TYR A 238 -1.62 -19.23 18.82
CA TYR A 238 -0.54 -20.08 18.34
C TYR A 238 0.02 -19.56 17.00
N ALA A 239 1.34 -19.58 16.85
CA ALA A 239 2.03 -19.26 15.60
C ALA A 239 2.93 -20.42 15.16
N PRO A 240 2.98 -20.76 13.87
CA PRO A 240 3.85 -21.82 13.37
C PRO A 240 5.32 -21.42 13.56
N VAL A 241 6.11 -22.31 14.16
CA VAL A 241 7.54 -22.11 14.38
C VAL A 241 8.32 -22.92 13.35
N PRO A 242 9.02 -22.28 12.40
CA PRO A 242 9.88 -23.01 11.46
C PRO A 242 11.10 -23.55 12.20
N LEU A 243 11.17 -24.88 12.32
CA LEU A 243 12.25 -25.59 13.02
C LEU A 243 13.64 -25.37 12.38
N THR A 244 13.70 -24.88 11.14
CA THR A 244 14.95 -24.54 10.44
C THR A 244 15.71 -23.37 11.06
N HIS A 245 15.05 -22.53 11.86
CA HIS A 245 15.66 -21.39 12.54
C HIS A 245 16.04 -21.68 13.99
N VAL A 246 15.80 -22.91 14.46
CA VAL A 246 16.10 -23.36 15.82
C VAL A 246 17.30 -24.30 15.76
N SER A 247 18.23 -24.22 16.72
CA SER A 247 19.36 -25.15 16.77
C SER A 247 18.84 -26.59 16.90
N SER A 248 19.53 -27.55 16.28
CA SER A 248 19.10 -28.95 16.24
C SER A 248 18.79 -29.53 17.63
N GLN A 249 19.63 -29.22 18.62
CA GLN A 249 19.43 -29.64 20.01
C GLN A 249 18.16 -29.04 20.64
N VAL A 250 17.88 -27.76 20.40
CA VAL A 250 16.68 -27.10 20.95
C VAL A 250 15.43 -27.57 20.23
N ALA A 251 15.50 -27.84 18.93
CA ALA A 251 14.38 -28.41 18.18
C ALA A 251 14.01 -29.82 18.70
N GLU A 252 15.00 -30.64 19.03
CA GLU A 252 14.79 -31.97 19.61
C GLU A 252 14.18 -31.92 21.01
N GLU A 253 14.68 -31.02 21.88
CA GLU A 253 14.12 -30.79 23.23
C GLU A 253 12.68 -30.27 23.17
N LEU A 254 12.39 -29.38 22.22
CA LEU A 254 11.07 -28.82 22.01
C LEU A 254 10.09 -29.87 21.47
N LEU A 255 10.55 -30.77 20.59
CA LEU A 255 9.76 -31.90 20.11
C LEU A 255 9.49 -32.92 21.21
N ALA A 256 10.49 -33.22 22.04
CA ALA A 256 10.35 -34.17 23.15
C ALA A 256 9.31 -33.73 24.19
N ASN A 257 9.11 -32.41 24.34
CA ASN A 257 8.15 -31.83 25.28
C ASN A 257 6.87 -31.32 24.62
N ALA A 258 6.70 -31.47 23.31
CA ALA A 258 5.51 -30.99 22.62
C ALA A 258 4.29 -31.87 22.91
N THR A 259 3.13 -31.23 23.07
CA THR A 259 1.85 -31.94 23.18
C THR A 259 1.26 -32.11 21.79
N GLU A 260 0.90 -33.33 21.44
CA GLU A 260 0.27 -33.63 20.15
C GLU A 260 -1.21 -33.28 20.19
N ALA A 261 -1.67 -32.58 19.15
CA ALA A 261 -3.08 -32.31 18.95
C ALA A 261 -3.47 -32.59 17.49
N TRP A 262 -4.69 -33.04 17.29
CA TRP A 262 -5.26 -33.28 15.98
C TRP A 262 -6.24 -32.15 15.67
N VAL A 263 -6.03 -31.45 14.56
CA VAL A 263 -6.89 -30.33 14.17
C VAL A 263 -7.56 -30.67 12.85
N SER A 264 -8.90 -30.63 12.83
CA SER A 264 -9.65 -30.69 11.58
C SER A 264 -9.40 -29.40 10.81
N ARG A 265 -8.72 -29.48 9.67
CA ARG A 265 -8.74 -28.36 8.74
C ARG A 265 -10.16 -28.26 8.18
N SER A 266 -10.87 -27.20 8.56
CA SER A 266 -12.00 -26.75 7.75
C SER A 266 -11.48 -26.63 6.32
N PRO A 267 -12.04 -27.36 5.34
CA PRO A 267 -11.65 -27.19 3.96
C PRO A 267 -11.76 -25.69 3.63
N PRO A 268 -10.81 -25.11 2.89
CA PRO A 268 -10.88 -23.71 2.52
C PRO A 268 -12.23 -23.50 1.86
N ALA A 269 -13.06 -22.63 2.45
CA ALA A 269 -14.39 -22.33 1.94
C ALA A 269 -14.24 -22.05 0.45
N ARG A 270 -14.70 -22.99 -0.38
CA ARG A 270 -14.67 -22.82 -1.83
C ARG A 270 -15.33 -21.48 -2.11
N PRO A 271 -14.75 -20.61 -2.95
CA PRO A 271 -15.43 -19.39 -3.33
C PRO A 271 -16.81 -19.80 -3.84
N VAL A 272 -17.85 -19.35 -3.14
CA VAL A 272 -19.24 -19.53 -3.54
C VAL A 272 -19.35 -18.86 -4.91
N ARG A 273 -19.24 -19.67 -5.95
CA ARG A 273 -19.58 -19.30 -7.30
C ARG A 273 -21.09 -19.09 -7.25
N TRP A 274 -21.50 -17.83 -7.10
CA TRP A 274 -22.88 -17.41 -7.33
C TRP A 274 -23.25 -17.83 -8.76
N ARG A 275 -23.75 -19.06 -8.91
CA ARG A 275 -24.58 -19.40 -10.05
C ARG A 275 -25.89 -18.68 -9.80
N SER A 276 -26.16 -17.69 -10.63
CA SER A 276 -27.48 -17.10 -10.77
C SER A 276 -28.54 -18.22 -10.79
N PRO A 277 -29.61 -18.13 -9.98
CA PRO A 277 -30.69 -19.09 -10.07
C PRO A 277 -31.38 -18.89 -11.42
N SER A 278 -31.30 -19.91 -12.27
CA SER A 278 -32.21 -20.03 -13.41
C SER A 278 -33.65 -20.11 -12.88
N PRO A 279 -34.60 -19.38 -13.46
CA PRO A 279 -35.99 -19.48 -13.04
C PRO A 279 -36.53 -20.86 -13.43
N ALA A 280 -36.90 -21.63 -12.40
CA ALA A 280 -37.64 -22.87 -12.56
C ALA A 280 -39.02 -22.56 -13.13
N ARG A 281 -39.25 -23.01 -14.37
CA ARG A 281 -40.54 -23.04 -15.03
C ARG A 281 -41.41 -24.08 -14.30
N CYS A 282 -42.33 -23.60 -13.48
CA CYS A 282 -43.44 -24.41 -12.96
C CYS A 282 -44.39 -24.73 -14.12
N GLN A 283 -44.46 -25.99 -14.53
CA GLN A 283 -45.62 -26.52 -15.25
C GLN A 283 -46.46 -27.31 -14.26
N SER A 284 -47.59 -26.70 -13.93
CA SER A 284 -48.76 -27.32 -13.33
C SER A 284 -49.48 -28.12 -14.42
N ALA A 285 -49.77 -29.40 -14.15
CA ALA A 285 -50.81 -30.17 -14.82
C ALA A 285 -51.28 -31.32 -13.89
N ASP A 286 -52.50 -31.14 -13.43
CA ASP A 286 -53.55 -31.94 -12.78
C ASP A 286 -53.36 -33.39 -12.28
N PRO A 287 -54.10 -33.75 -11.19
CA PRO A 287 -54.30 -35.11 -10.71
C PRO A 287 -55.63 -35.72 -11.19
N HIS A 288 -55.56 -36.92 -11.78
CA HIS A 288 -56.69 -37.87 -11.82
C HIS A 288 -56.13 -39.25 -11.42
N SER A 289 -56.47 -39.75 -10.23
CA SER A 289 -57.65 -40.59 -9.97
C SER A 289 -57.60 -41.91 -10.75
N GLY A 290 -57.19 -42.98 -10.08
CA GLY A 290 -57.22 -44.33 -10.63
C GLY A 290 -56.79 -45.38 -9.60
N SER A 291 -57.76 -45.93 -8.89
CA SER A 291 -57.72 -47.09 -8.02
C SER A 291 -57.09 -48.32 -8.68
N GLY A 292 -56.26 -49.07 -7.94
CA GLY A 292 -55.73 -50.36 -8.37
C GLY A 292 -55.12 -51.13 -7.21
N GLN A 293 -55.94 -52.00 -6.64
CA GLN A 293 -55.72 -52.93 -5.53
C GLN A 293 -54.93 -54.17 -6.01
N THR A 294 -54.02 -54.70 -5.18
CA THR A 294 -53.53 -56.11 -5.02
C THR A 294 -52.07 -56.08 -4.58
N ALA A 295 -51.73 -56.42 -3.33
CA ALA A 295 -51.54 -57.76 -2.77
C ALA A 295 -50.13 -58.34 -3.04
N ASP A 296 -49.51 -58.79 -1.94
CA ASP A 296 -48.38 -59.74 -1.80
C ASP A 296 -47.04 -59.40 -2.48
N LEU A 297 -45.93 -59.38 -1.73
CA LEU A 297 -45.28 -60.57 -1.22
C LEU A 297 -44.08 -60.18 -0.34
N ILE A 298 -43.98 -60.88 0.78
CA ILE A 298 -42.83 -60.96 1.69
C ILE A 298 -41.68 -61.68 0.95
N SER A 299 -40.45 -61.16 1.04
CA SER A 299 -39.27 -62.03 0.97
C SER A 299 -38.18 -61.50 1.90
N LEU A 300 -38.12 -62.14 3.07
CA LEU A 300 -36.94 -62.32 3.89
C LEU A 300 -36.17 -63.49 3.29
N GLU A 301 -34.92 -63.30 2.88
CA GLU A 301 -33.99 -64.42 2.81
C GLU A 301 -32.62 -63.98 3.33
N ASN A 302 -32.30 -64.56 4.49
CA ASN A 302 -30.95 -64.73 5.01
C ASN A 302 -30.16 -65.69 4.11
N GLU A 303 -28.84 -65.66 4.28
CA GLU A 303 -28.00 -66.84 4.51
C GLU A 303 -26.99 -67.26 3.42
N LYS A 304 -25.70 -67.22 3.88
CA LYS A 304 -24.49 -67.97 3.46
C LYS A 304 -23.87 -67.61 2.10
N ALA A 305 -22.54 -67.55 1.96
CA ALA A 305 -21.44 -68.15 2.74
C ALA A 305 -20.21 -67.22 2.77
#